data_AF-A0A1Z3MXU7-F1
#
_entry.id   AF-A0A1Z3MXU7-F1
#
_cell.length_a   1.000
_cell.length_b   1.000
_cell.length_c   1.000
_cell.angle_alpha   90.00
_cell.angle_beta   90.00
_cell.angle_gamma   90.00
#
_symmetry.space_group_name_H-M   'P 1'
#
loop_
_entity.id
_entity.type
_entity.pdbx_description
1 polymer ?
#
loop_
_entity_poly.entity_id
_entity_poly.type
_entity_poly.pdbx_seq_one_letter_code
_entity_poly.pdbx_strand_id
1 'polypeptide(L)' 'MAKLMKASLWSKREFTKDSIPDNRTIKRWVENGLLMGRIVDGSVFVYETEKWGVDSIVNQAVRQLIIEG' A
#
# COMPACT_ATOMS: atom_id res chain seq x y z
N MET A 1 -6.91 11.39 10.87
CA MET A 1 -5.65 11.43 10.10
C MET A 1 -4.88 10.16 10.39
N ALA A 2 -4.59 9.33 9.39
CA ALA A 2 -3.74 8.16 9.58
C ALA A 2 -2.28 8.60 9.79
N LYS A 3 -1.53 7.93 10.67
CA LYS A 3 -0.11 8.24 10.88
C LYS A 3 0.70 7.78 9.67
N LEU A 4 1.81 8.48 9.42
CA LEU A 4 2.77 8.11 8.40
C LEU A 4 3.85 7.19 9.02
N MET A 5 4.22 6.15 8.29
CA MET A 5 5.35 5.27 8.62
C MET A 5 6.35 5.24 7.46
N LYS A 6 7.63 4.97 7.76
CA LYS A 6 8.65 4.82 6.73
C LYS A 6 8.29 3.67 5.80
N ALA A 7 8.41 3.87 4.48
CA ALA A 7 8.14 2.85 3.47
C ALA A 7 8.91 1.54 3.71
N SER A 8 10.17 1.61 4.18
CA SER A 8 10.99 0.44 4.49
C SER A 8 10.51 -0.37 5.70
N LEU A 9 9.78 0.25 6.63
CA LEU A 9 9.15 -0.46 7.76
C LEU A 9 7.81 -1.05 7.33
N TRP A 10 7.04 -0.28 6.56
CA TRP A 10 5.79 -0.75 5.97
C TRP A 10 6.01 -1.99 5.09
N SER A 11 6.99 -1.97 4.20
CA SER A 11 7.23 -3.10 3.28
C SER A 11 7.68 -4.38 3.99
N LYS A 12 8.45 -4.27 5.07
CA LYS A 12 8.80 -5.41 5.93
C LYS A 12 7.60 -6.01 6.67
N ARG A 13 6.59 -5.19 6.96
CA ARG A 13 5.34 -5.62 7.60
C ARG A 13 4.42 -6.34 6.60
N GLU A 14 4.34 -5.83 5.38
CA GLU A 14 3.38 -6.31 4.37
C GLU A 14 3.89 -7.49 3.54
N PHE A 15 5.19 -7.61 3.32
CA PHE A 15 5.77 -8.61 2.42
C PHE A 15 6.60 -9.65 3.16
N THR A 16 6.60 -10.88 2.64
CA THR A 16 7.50 -11.95 3.10
C THR A 16 8.95 -11.59 2.80
N LYS A 17 9.88 -12.13 3.61
CA LYS A 17 11.30 -11.70 3.67
C LYS A 17 12.01 -11.55 2.31
N ASP A 18 11.73 -12.42 1.35
CA ASP A 18 12.37 -12.42 0.03
C ASP A 18 11.54 -11.74 -1.08
N SER A 19 10.38 -11.20 -0.70
CA SER A 19 9.45 -10.48 -1.58
C SER A 19 9.32 -9.00 -1.21
N ILE A 20 10.17 -8.49 -0.32
CA ILE A 20 10.11 -7.10 0.13
C ILE A 20 10.51 -6.17 -1.03
N PRO A 21 9.61 -5.29 -1.50
CA PRO A 21 9.94 -4.33 -2.54
C PRO A 21 10.97 -3.33 -2.04
N ASP A 22 11.82 -2.89 -2.96
CA ASP A 22 12.77 -1.82 -2.68
C ASP A 22 12.05 -0.45 -2.57
N ASN A 23 12.77 0.53 -2.03
CA ASN A 23 12.19 1.85 -1.77
C ASN A 23 11.82 2.59 -3.08
N ARG A 24 12.50 2.28 -4.20
CA ARG A 24 12.21 2.86 -5.52
C ARG A 24 10.88 2.35 -6.06
N THR A 25 10.58 1.07 -5.85
CA THR A 25 9.32 0.44 -6.23
C THR A 25 8.17 1.03 -5.43
N ILE A 26 8.33 1.15 -4.11
CA ILE A 26 7.30 1.74 -3.23
C ILE A 26 7.07 3.22 -3.59
N LYS A 27 8.14 3.97 -3.88
CA LYS A 27 8.03 5.36 -4.37
C LYS A 27 7.13 5.45 -5.60
N ARG A 28 7.35 4.58 -6.60
CA ARG A 28 6.54 4.53 -7.82
C ARG A 28 5.09 4.18 -7.54
N TRP A 29 4.81 3.30 -6.59
CA TRP A 29 3.43 2.98 -6.20
C TRP A 29 2.71 4.19 -5.61
N VAL A 30 3.39 4.96 -4.76
CA VAL A 30 2.86 6.21 -4.21
C VAL A 30 2.65 7.27 -5.29
N GLU A 31 3.62 7.44 -6.21
CA GLU A 31 3.52 8.39 -7.33
C GLU A 31 2.39 8.03 -8.31
N ASN A 32 2.18 6.74 -8.56
CA ASN A 32 1.14 6.24 -9.46
C ASN A 32 -0.23 6.08 -8.76
N GLY A 33 -0.34 6.43 -7.48
CA GLY A 33 -1.58 6.32 -6.71
C GLY A 33 -2.00 4.87 -6.36
N LEU A 34 -1.12 3.89 -6.55
CA LEU A 34 -1.35 2.48 -6.19
C LEU A 34 -1.20 2.22 -4.68
N LEU A 35 -0.59 3.16 -3.95
CA LEU A 35 -0.38 3.07 -2.50
C LEU A 35 -0.51 4.46 -1.90
N MET A 36 -1.32 4.62 -0.84
CA MET A 36 -1.49 5.93 -0.23
C MET A 36 -0.29 6.30 0.66
N GLY A 37 0.35 7.42 0.33
CA GLY A 37 1.54 7.86 1.02
C GLY A 37 1.92 9.31 0.71
N ARG A 38 3.08 9.72 1.21
CA ARG A 38 3.68 11.02 0.94
C ARG A 38 5.18 10.87 0.71
N ILE A 39 5.70 11.68 -0.20
CA ILE A 39 7.15 11.84 -0.39
C ILE A 39 7.54 13.16 0.26
N VAL A 40 8.46 13.10 1.22
CA VAL A 40 8.96 14.27 1.97
C VAL A 40 10.48 14.22 1.96
N ASP A 41 11.13 15.24 1.41
CA ASP A 41 12.60 15.35 1.29
C ASP A 41 13.26 14.10 0.71
N GLY A 42 12.66 13.53 -0.34
CA GLY A 42 13.13 12.30 -1.00
C GLY A 42 12.88 11.01 -0.23
N SER A 43 12.36 11.08 1.00
CA SER A 43 11.93 9.92 1.78
C SER A 43 10.48 9.56 1.49
N VAL A 44 10.20 8.26 1.39
CA VAL A 44 8.86 7.74 1.13
C VAL A 44 8.21 7.33 2.45
N PHE A 45 7.02 7.86 2.69
CA PHE A 45 6.17 7.51 3.82
C PHE A 45 4.85 6.96 3.32
N VAL A 46 4.34 5.93 4.01
CA VAL A 46 3.09 5.26 3.70
C VAL A 46 2.16 5.44 4.90
N TYR A 47 0.85 5.58 4.68
CA TYR A 47 -0.07 5.60 5.82
C TYR A 47 -0.08 4.23 6.51
N GLU A 48 -0.03 4.21 7.83
CA GLU A 48 0.09 2.96 8.60
C GLU A 48 -1.08 1.99 8.37
N THR A 49 -2.24 2.52 7.94
CA THR A 49 -3.46 1.76 7.63
C THR A 49 -3.40 1.06 6.27
N GLU A 50 -2.49 1.46 5.38
CA GLU A 50 -2.39 0.85 4.06
C GLU A 50 -1.96 -0.60 4.16
N LYS A 51 -2.61 -1.43 3.34
CA LYS A 51 -2.28 -2.84 3.17
C LYS A 51 -2.16 -3.13 1.70
N TRP A 52 -1.12 -3.86 1.32
CA TRP A 52 -0.92 -4.17 -0.09
C TRP A 52 -1.99 -5.16 -0.58
N GLY A 53 -2.62 -4.87 -1.73
CA GLY A 53 -3.58 -5.77 -2.36
C GLY A 53 -5.00 -5.79 -1.77
N VAL A 54 -5.34 -4.89 -0.82
CA VAL A 54 -6.71 -4.79 -0.29
C VAL A 54 -7.72 -4.41 -1.36
N ASP A 55 -7.34 -3.62 -2.37
CA ASP A 55 -8.23 -3.29 -3.49
C ASP A 55 -8.73 -4.53 -4.24
N SER A 56 -7.96 -5.62 -4.29
CA SER A 56 -8.42 -6.87 -4.91
C SER A 56 -9.56 -7.51 -4.11
N ILE A 57 -9.41 -7.54 -2.77
CA ILE A 57 -10.39 -8.11 -1.84
C ILE A 57 -11.65 -7.25 -1.80
N VAL A 58 -11.50 -5.92 -1.76
CA VAL A 58 -12.63 -4.98 -1.81
C VAL A 58 -13.35 -5.10 -3.14
N ASN A 59 -12.63 -5.15 -4.27
CA ASN A 59 -13.27 -5.37 -5.58
C ASN A 59 -13.99 -6.71 -5.67
N GLN A 60 -13.42 -7.78 -5.10
CA GLN A 60 -14.08 -9.09 -5.05
C GLN A 60 -15.35 -9.03 -4.19
N ALA A 61 -15.28 -8.43 -3.01
CA ALA A 61 -16.43 -8.29 -2.10
C ALA A 61 -17.53 -7.42 -2.72
N VAL A 62 -17.18 -6.31 -3.37
CA VAL A 62 -18.13 -5.45 -4.09
C VAL A 62 -18.75 -6.20 -5.27
N ARG A 63 -17.97 -6.95 -6.05
CA ARG A 63 -18.51 -7.81 -7.13
C ARG A 63 -19.48 -8.86 -6.60
N GLN A 64 -19.17 -9.46 -5.44
CA GLN A 64 -20.05 -10.44 -4.81
C GLN A 64 -21.39 -9.81 -4.41
N LEU A 65 -21.36 -8.61 -3.81
CA LEU A 65 -22.58 -7.87 -3.43
C LEU A 65 -23.42 -7.44 -4.64
N ILE A 66 -22.79 -7.16 -5.80
CA ILE A 66 -23.51 -6.84 -7.05
C ILE A 66 -24.18 -8.09 -7.65
N ILE A 67 -23.63 -9.28 -7.44
CA ILE A 67 -24.19 -10.54 -7.95
C ILE A 67 -25.32 -11.07 -7.06
N GLU A 68 -25.21 -10.85 -5.75
CA GLU A 68 -26.16 -11.32 -4.74
C GLU A 68 -27.33 -10.36 -4.46
N GLY A 69 -27.20 -9.08 -4.88
CA GLY A 69 -28.23 -8.05 -4.75
C GLY A 69 -29.06 -7.87 -6.01
#